data_AF-W0IAY0-F1
#
_entry.id   AF-W0IAY0-F1
#
_cell.length_a   1.000
_cell.length_b   1.000
_cell.length_c   1.000
_cell.angle_alpha   90.00
_cell.angle_beta   90.00
_cell.angle_gamma   90.00
#
_symmetry.space_group_name_H-M   'P 1'
#
loop_
_entity.id
_entity.type
_entity.pdbx_description
1 polymer ?
#
loop_
_entity_poly.entity_id
_entity_poly.type
_entity_poly.pdbx_seq_one_letter_code
_entity_poly.pdbx_strand_id
1 'polypeptide(L)'
;MAERVRKIWAEVLEVTPESIDIHHGDFFELGGYSLLALQAIGRLLAEYGVGEIESVELEGALLNRLFDNPTAIGQAECLVAAGYGAGDA
;
A
#
# COMPACT_ATOMS: atom_id res chain seq x y z
N MET A 1 7.13 7.74 -2.33
CA MET A 1 6.02 7.02 -1.67
C MET A 1 5.60 5.78 -2.47
N ALA A 2 5.06 5.96 -3.69
CA ALA A 2 4.64 4.84 -4.55
C ALA A 2 5.72 3.77 -4.76
N GLU A 3 6.99 4.16 -4.81
CA GLU A 3 8.10 3.22 -4.94
C GLU A 3 8.29 2.29 -3.73
N ARG A 4 8.02 2.79 -2.51
CA ARG A 4 8.02 1.94 -1.31
C ARG A 4 6.80 1.03 -1.30
N VAL A 5 5.62 1.56 -1.68
CA VAL A 5 4.40 0.77 -1.87
C VAL A 5 4.65 -0.39 -2.83
N ARG A 6 5.28 -0.11 -3.97
CA ARG A 6 5.67 -1.12 -4.96
C ARG A 6 6.54 -2.22 -4.37
N LYS A 7 7.54 -1.87 -3.55
CA LYS A 7 8.42 -2.86 -2.90
C LYS A 7 7.66 -3.76 -1.94
N ILE A 8 6.82 -3.18 -1.08
CA ILE A 8 6.02 -3.96 -0.12
C ILE A 8 5.02 -4.87 -0.85
N TRP A 9 4.38 -4.37 -1.90
CA TRP A 9 3.51 -5.18 -2.74
C TRP A 9 4.25 -6.35 -3.37
N ALA A 10 5.44 -6.10 -3.92
CA ALA A 10 6.27 -7.15 -4.51
C ALA A 10 6.62 -8.25 -3.49
N GLU A 11 6.95 -7.86 -2.25
CA GLU A 11 7.23 -8.81 -1.17
C GLU A 11 6.01 -9.65 -0.74
N VAL A 12 4.80 -9.06 -0.78
CA VAL A 12 3.57 -9.74 -0.38
C VAL A 12 2.98 -10.60 -1.50
N LEU A 13 3.13 -10.16 -2.74
CA LEU A 13 2.69 -10.86 -3.94
C LEU A 13 3.72 -11.89 -4.43
N GLU A 14 4.90 -11.95 -3.82
CA GLU A 14 6.02 -12.82 -4.20
C GLU A 14 6.47 -12.61 -5.66
N VAL A 15 6.47 -11.34 -6.12
CA VAL A 15 6.91 -10.93 -7.46
C VAL A 15 8.07 -9.96 -7.39
N THR A 16 8.67 -9.60 -8.53
CA THR A 16 9.69 -8.55 -8.58
C THR A 16 9.04 -7.17 -8.60
N PRO A 17 9.58 -6.16 -7.90
CA PRO A 17 9.03 -4.80 -7.92
C PRO A 17 9.06 -4.18 -9.32
N GLU A 18 10.01 -4.58 -10.17
CA GLU A 18 10.12 -4.14 -11.56
C GLU A 18 8.95 -4.60 -12.43
N SER A 19 8.24 -5.66 -12.04
CA SER A 19 7.07 -6.17 -12.75
C SER A 19 5.77 -5.41 -12.40
N ILE A 20 5.80 -4.54 -11.39
CA ILE A 20 4.63 -3.79 -10.91
C ILE A 20 4.69 -2.37 -11.46
N ASP A 21 3.75 -2.02 -12.33
CA ASP A 21 3.57 -0.63 -12.79
C ASP A 21 2.92 0.21 -11.68
N ILE A 22 3.53 1.31 -11.28
CA ILE A 22 3.03 2.11 -10.15
C ILE A 22 1.77 2.90 -10.48
N HIS A 23 1.49 3.16 -11.76
CA HIS A 23 0.38 3.99 -12.22
C HIS A 23 -0.82 3.17 -12.67
N HIS A 24 -0.58 1.98 -13.21
CA HIS A 24 -1.60 1.14 -13.84
C HIS A 24 -1.54 -0.32 -13.39
N GLY A 25 -0.55 -0.71 -12.58
CA GLY A 25 -0.42 -2.07 -12.07
C GLY A 25 -1.48 -2.33 -11.00
N ASP A 26 -2.48 -3.12 -11.37
CA ASP A 26 -3.58 -3.52 -10.50
C ASP A 26 -3.12 -4.62 -9.53
N PHE A 27 -3.22 -4.37 -8.22
CA PHE A 27 -2.84 -5.31 -7.17
C PHE A 27 -3.52 -6.68 -7.29
N PHE A 28 -4.80 -6.70 -7.67
CA PHE A 28 -5.60 -7.92 -7.77
C PHE A 28 -5.26 -8.70 -9.05
N GLU A 29 -4.99 -8.00 -10.17
CA GLU A 29 -4.51 -8.66 -11.39
C GLU A 29 -3.11 -9.27 -11.23
N LEU A 30 -2.28 -8.69 -10.34
CA LEU A 30 -0.97 -9.23 -9.97
C LEU A 30 -1.03 -10.47 -9.06
N GLY A 31 -2.22 -10.96 -8.72
CA GLY A 31 -2.44 -12.12 -7.85
C GLY A 31 -2.83 -11.77 -6.41
N GLY A 32 -3.06 -10.49 -6.12
CA GLY A 32 -3.50 -10.02 -4.82
C GLY A 32 -4.96 -10.41 -4.50
N TYR A 33 -5.24 -10.61 -3.22
CA TYR A 33 -6.58 -10.83 -2.69
C TYR A 33 -6.71 -10.16 -1.31
N SER A 34 -7.91 -10.10 -0.76
CA SER A 34 -8.22 -9.29 0.44
C SER A 34 -7.30 -9.53 1.64
N LEU A 35 -6.85 -10.78 1.85
CA LEU A 35 -5.91 -11.10 2.93
C LEU A 35 -4.50 -10.57 2.64
N LEU A 36 -4.00 -10.70 1.39
CA LEU A 36 -2.72 -10.11 0.99
C LEU A 36 -2.78 -8.59 0.99
N ALA A 37 -3.89 -8.00 0.58
CA ALA A 37 -4.11 -6.55 0.66
C ALA A 37 -3.97 -6.06 2.11
N LEU A 38 -4.63 -6.73 3.06
CA LEU A 38 -4.53 -6.38 4.47
C LEU A 38 -3.10 -6.55 5.01
N GLN A 39 -2.40 -7.62 4.60
CA GLN A 39 -0.99 -7.81 4.97
C GLN A 39 -0.07 -6.72 4.40
N ALA A 40 -0.25 -6.34 3.13
CA ALA A 40 0.53 -5.27 2.50
C ALA A 40 0.28 -3.92 3.19
N ILE A 41 -0.98 -3.62 3.52
CA ILE A 41 -1.37 -2.43 4.25
C ILE A 41 -0.74 -2.41 5.64
N GLY A 42 -0.83 -3.51 6.41
CA GLY A 42 -0.21 -3.59 7.73
C GLY A 42 1.31 -3.36 7.70
N ARG A 43 2.00 -3.90 6.67
CA ARG A 43 3.44 -3.66 6.46
C ARG A 43 3.74 -2.21 6.10
N LEU A 44 2.92 -1.59 5.25
CA LEU A 44 3.04 -0.16 4.92
C LEU A 44 2.94 0.68 6.18
N LEU A 45 1.90 0.47 6.98
CA LEU A 45 1.65 1.23 8.20
C LEU A 45 2.80 1.09 9.21
N ALA A 46 3.30 -0.14 9.39
CA ALA A 46 4.47 -0.39 10.22
C ALA A 46 5.73 0.34 9.70
N GLU A 47 5.96 0.37 8.38
CA GLU A 47 7.10 1.07 7.79
C GLU A 47 7.04 2.59 7.97
N TYR A 48 5.83 3.18 8.00
CA TYR A 48 5.62 4.61 8.25
C TYR A 48 5.51 4.99 9.73
N GLY A 49 5.70 4.04 10.65
CA GLY A 49 5.67 4.29 12.09
C GLY A 49 4.27 4.63 12.64
N VAL A 50 3.21 4.17 11.97
CA VAL A 50 1.83 4.33 12.44
C VAL A 50 1.67 3.48 13.70
N GLY A 51 1.25 4.09 14.81
CA GLY A 51 1.03 3.38 16.06
C GLY A 51 -0.12 2.38 15.95
N GLU A 52 -0.02 1.23 16.63
CA GLU A 52 -0.99 0.11 16.52
C GLU A 52 -2.46 0.53 16.73
N ILE A 53 -2.71 1.58 17.52
CA ILE A 53 -4.05 2.12 17.80
C ILE A 53 -4.57 2.95 16.62
N GLU A 54 -3.70 3.69 15.92
CA GLU A 54 -4.03 4.55 14.78
C GLU A 54 -4.20 3.73 13.49
N SER A 55 -3.59 2.55 13.43
CA SER A 55 -3.60 1.67 12.27
C SER A 55 -5.00 1.23 11.84
N VAL A 56 -5.91 0.97 12.78
CA VAL A 56 -7.21 0.33 12.49
C VAL A 56 -8.09 1.18 11.56
N GLU A 57 -8.19 2.49 11.80
CA GLU A 57 -8.98 3.37 10.94
C GLU A 57 -8.34 3.55 9.57
N LEU A 58 -7.01 3.62 9.54
CA LEU A 58 -6.24 3.82 8.32
C LEU A 58 -6.21 2.55 7.44
N GLU A 59 -6.22 1.36 8.04
CA GLU A 59 -6.34 0.09 7.35
C GLU A 59 -7.62 0.03 6.52
N GLY A 60 -8.75 0.44 7.10
CA GLY A 60 -10.03 0.49 6.40
C GLY A 60 -10.02 1.48 5.23
N ALA A 61 -9.44 2.66 5.42
CA ALA A 61 -9.31 3.68 4.37
C ALA A 61 -8.42 3.20 3.21
N LEU A 62 -7.26 2.60 3.54
CA LEU A 62 -6.32 2.07 2.54
C LEU A 62 -6.89 0.87 1.80
N LEU A 63 -7.64 0.01 2.49
CA LEU A 63 -8.31 -1.13 1.87
C LEU A 63 -9.39 -0.65 0.90
N ASN A 64 -10.23 0.30 1.31
CA ASN A 64 -11.24 0.89 0.44
C ASN A 64 -10.59 1.55 -0.78
N ARG A 65 -9.54 2.36 -0.58
CA ARG A 65 -8.79 2.97 -1.69
C ARG A 65 -8.22 1.92 -2.64
N LEU A 66 -7.71 0.80 -2.13
CA LEU A 66 -7.18 -0.26 -2.98
C LEU A 66 -8.27 -0.88 -3.86
N PHE A 67 -9.51 -1.02 -3.38
CA PHE A 67 -10.61 -1.52 -4.21
C PHE A 67 -11.09 -0.50 -5.26
N ASP A 68 -11.04 0.80 -4.96
CA ASP A 68 -11.42 1.89 -5.88
C ASP A 68 -10.33 2.19 -6.93
N ASN A 69 -9.08 2.21 -6.49
CA ASN A 69 -7.90 2.48 -7.30
C ASN A 69 -6.77 1.53 -6.89
N PRO A 70 -6.71 0.32 -7.48
CA PRO A 70 -5.81 -0.78 -7.10
C PRO A 70 -4.36 -0.57 -7.54
N THR A 71 -3.89 0.67 -7.58
CA THR A 71 -2.56 1.04 -8.06
C THR A 71 -1.65 1.45 -6.90
N ALA A 72 -0.34 1.23 -7.04
CA ALA A 72 0.61 1.60 -6.00
C ALA A 72 0.62 3.13 -5.76
N ILE A 73 0.37 3.94 -6.80
CA ILE A 73 0.19 5.37 -6.65
C ILE A 73 -1.10 5.70 -5.90
N GLY A 74 -2.21 5.00 -6.17
CA GLY A 74 -3.48 5.20 -5.47
C GLY A 74 -3.38 4.98 -3.96
N GLN A 75 -2.65 3.96 -3.54
CA GLN A 75 -2.36 3.74 -2.12
C GLN A 75 -1.38 4.79 -1.54
N ALA A 76 -0.34 5.15 -2.29
CA ALA A 76 0.59 6.20 -1.88
C ALA A 76 -0.11 7.55 -1.63
N GLU A 77 -1.05 7.93 -2.50
CA GLU A 77 -1.86 9.14 -2.34
C GLU A 77 -2.72 9.09 -1.08
N CYS A 78 -3.30 7.93 -0.75
CA CYS A 78 -4.11 7.76 0.45
C CYS A 78 -3.28 7.91 1.74
N LEU A 79 -2.07 7.35 1.76
CA LEU A 79 -1.12 7.57 2.86
C LEU A 79 -0.79 9.06 3.02
N VAL A 80 -0.47 9.74 1.92
CA VAL A 80 -0.15 11.18 1.93
C VAL A 80 -1.34 12.01 2.41
N ALA A 81 -2.55 11.70 1.95
CA ALA A 81 -3.78 12.37 2.39
C ALA A 81 -4.07 12.16 3.88
N ALA A 82 -3.65 11.01 4.44
CA ALA A 82 -3.72 10.72 5.86
C ALA A 82 -2.58 11.35 6.69
N GLY A 83 -1.68 12.12 6.05
CA GLY A 83 -0.54 12.77 6.73
C GLY A 83 0.73 11.92 6.79
N TYR A 84 0.73 10.74 6.18
CA TYR A 84 1.88 9.85 6.11
C TYR A 84 2.55 9.99 4.75
N GLY A 85 3.67 10.71 4.69
CA GLY A 85 4.46 10.68 3.45
C GLY A 85 5.51 11.73 3.18
N ALA A 86 6.10 12.31 4.23
CA ALA A 86 7.34 13.05 4.11
C ALA A 86 8.27 12.60 5.24
N GLY A 87 9.06 11.57 4.95
CA GLY A 87 10.19 11.14 5.76
C GLY A 87 11.46 11.22 4.92
N ASP A 88 11.89 12.45 4.63
CA ASP A 88 13.30 12.83 4.60
C ASP A 88 13.38 14.13 5.43
N ALA A 89 13.55 13.93 6.73
CA ALA A 89 14.17 14.90 7.63
C ALA A 89 15.46 14.26 8.12
#